data_AF-A0A1A9CTL1-F1
#
_entry.id   AF-A0A1A9CTL1-F1
#
_cell.length_a   1.000
_cell.length_b   1.000
_cell.length_c   1.000
_cell.angle_alpha   90.00
_cell.angle_beta   90.00
_cell.angle_gamma   90.00
#
_symmetry.space_group_name_H-M   'P 1'
#
loop_
_entity.id
_entity.type
_entity.pdbx_description
1 polymer ?
#
loop_
_entity_poly.entity_id
_entity_poly.type
_entity_poly.pdbx_seq_one_letter_code
_entity_poly.pdbx_strand_id
1 'polypeptide(L)'
;MWWKDSPHRGSGRVTVSARHTVEVPRAWITGTAVLCAVVVLYVAQTQLPKNVLSLPGQKSVKPVAVTVTPQGWAFFTKSARSPEFEPFRWDGSTWTSASLGRHSEHGFDRVSRSQGIETALLLHEAGKATRTACELSPVQECLRKTRVATAVTNRTPDPTLCGRIAVMEQKPTPFAWRDLLPDARTPENAVLLDVSC
;
A
#
# COMPACT_ATOMS: atom_id res chain seq x y z
N MET A 1 -16.75 81.99 -22.97
CA MET A 1 -16.93 81.65 -24.40
C MET A 1 -15.53 81.71 -24.99
N TRP A 2 -14.82 80.64 -25.34
CA TRP A 2 -15.22 79.34 -25.88
C TRP A 2 -14.04 78.37 -25.65
N TRP A 3 -14.35 77.08 -25.45
CA TRP A 3 -13.37 75.99 -25.35
C TRP A 3 -12.96 75.51 -26.75
N LYS A 4 -11.80 74.81 -26.80
CA LYS A 4 -11.28 73.89 -27.84
C LYS A 4 -10.36 74.54 -28.88
N ASP A 5 -9.09 74.12 -28.85
CA ASP A 5 -8.58 73.21 -29.89
C ASP A 5 -7.50 72.28 -29.31
N SER A 6 -7.51 71.04 -29.80
CA SER A 6 -6.92 69.84 -29.20
C SER A 6 -5.45 69.65 -29.60
N PRO A 7 -4.61 68.95 -28.80
CA PRO A 7 -3.24 68.66 -29.21
C PRO A 7 -3.23 67.67 -30.38
N HIS A 8 -2.38 67.97 -31.37
CA HIS A 8 -2.12 67.16 -32.55
C HIS A 8 -1.85 65.69 -32.17
N ARG A 9 -2.73 64.78 -32.60
CA ARG A 9 -2.47 63.33 -32.56
C ARG A 9 -1.27 63.03 -33.45
N GLY A 10 -0.11 62.81 -32.84
CA GLY A 10 1.01 62.15 -33.49
C GLY A 10 0.56 60.79 -34.00
N SER A 11 0.48 60.63 -35.32
CA SER A 11 0.23 59.36 -35.99
C SER A 11 1.45 58.44 -35.81
N GLY A 12 1.58 57.83 -34.63
CA GLY A 12 2.49 56.69 -34.44
C GLY A 12 1.98 55.51 -35.26
N ARG A 13 2.64 55.19 -36.38
CA ARG A 13 2.40 53.92 -37.08
C ARG A 13 2.88 52.79 -36.18
N VAL A 14 1.94 52.03 -35.63
CA VAL A 14 2.24 50.70 -35.08
C VAL A 14 2.51 49.78 -36.26
N THR A 15 3.78 49.49 -36.53
CA THR A 15 4.16 48.43 -37.46
C THR A 15 3.89 47.10 -36.77
N VAL A 16 2.74 46.48 -37.07
CA VAL A 16 2.47 45.09 -36.68
C VAL A 16 3.40 44.23 -37.53
N SER A 17 4.49 43.74 -36.93
CA SER A 17 5.38 42.78 -37.59
C SER A 17 4.55 41.56 -37.98
N ALA A 18 4.64 41.15 -39.25
CA ALA A 18 3.92 39.99 -39.75
C ALA A 18 4.22 38.76 -38.88
N ARG A 19 3.20 37.91 -38.62
CA ARG A 19 3.42 36.63 -37.92
C ARG A 19 4.50 35.86 -38.69
N HIS A 20 5.63 35.61 -38.05
CA HIS A 20 6.60 34.64 -38.55
C HIS A 20 5.94 33.26 -38.56
N THR A 21 5.46 32.83 -39.72
CA THR A 21 4.99 31.46 -39.93
C THR A 21 6.14 30.65 -40.47
N VAL A 22 6.57 29.64 -39.71
CA VAL A 22 7.56 28.66 -40.16
C VAL A 22 6.80 27.43 -40.62
N GLU A 23 7.00 27.01 -41.86
CA GLU A 23 6.45 25.75 -42.35
C GLU A 23 7.23 24.59 -41.74
N VAL A 24 6.62 23.92 -40.76
CA VAL A 24 7.19 22.71 -40.16
C VAL A 24 6.70 21.51 -40.95
N PRO A 25 7.61 20.67 -41.49
CA PRO A 25 7.20 19.45 -42.20
C PRO A 25 6.38 18.55 -41.28
N ARG A 26 5.26 18.02 -41.78
CA ARG A 26 4.40 17.10 -41.01
C ARG A 26 5.18 15.89 -40.49
N ALA A 27 6.20 15.44 -41.21
CA ALA A 27 7.09 14.35 -40.81
C ALA A 27 7.87 14.63 -39.51
N TRP A 28 8.25 15.89 -39.26
CA TRP A 28 8.92 16.28 -38.02
C TRP A 28 7.93 16.24 -36.85
N ILE A 29 6.73 16.77 -37.06
CA ILE A 29 5.66 16.75 -36.05
C ILE A 29 5.31 15.30 -35.68
N THR A 30 5.11 14.43 -36.67
CA THR A 30 4.80 13.02 -36.43
C THR A 30 5.95 12.29 -35.79
N GLY A 31 7.19 12.51 -36.24
CA GLY A 31 8.39 11.91 -35.65
C GLY A 31 8.57 12.28 -34.18
N THR A 32 8.44 13.57 -33.85
CA THR A 32 8.51 14.05 -32.47
C THR A 32 7.36 13.48 -31.62
N ALA A 33 6.12 13.45 -32.15
CA ALA A 33 4.98 12.90 -31.43
C ALA A 33 5.16 11.41 -31.11
N VAL A 34 5.64 10.61 -32.07
CA VAL A 34 5.93 9.18 -31.87
C VAL A 34 7.03 9.00 -30.82
N LEU A 35 8.10 9.79 -30.90
CA LEU A 35 9.18 9.74 -29.91
C LEU A 35 8.66 10.05 -28.50
N CYS A 36 7.88 11.11 -28.34
CA CYS A 36 7.25 11.47 -27.07
C CYS A 36 6.34 10.34 -26.56
N ALA A 37 5.52 9.74 -27.42
CA ALA A 37 4.64 8.63 -27.05
C ALA A 37 5.44 7.42 -26.55
N VAL A 38 6.53 7.06 -27.23
CA VAL A 38 7.42 5.96 -26.81
C VAL A 38 8.03 6.25 -25.44
N VAL A 39 8.54 7.47 -25.22
CA VAL A 39 9.11 7.87 -23.92
C VAL A 39 8.06 7.79 -22.81
N VAL A 40 6.86 8.32 -23.05
CA VAL A 40 5.76 8.29 -22.07
C VAL A 40 5.34 6.87 -21.74
N LEU A 41 5.16 6.00 -22.75
CA LEU A 41 4.82 4.60 -22.53
C LEU A 41 5.92 3.84 -21.79
N TYR A 42 7.19 4.12 -22.10
CA TYR A 42 8.33 3.52 -21.40
C TYR A 42 8.35 3.94 -19.92
N VAL A 43 8.18 5.23 -19.63
CA VAL A 43 8.08 5.74 -18.26
C VAL A 43 6.89 5.12 -17.54
N ALA A 44 5.71 5.08 -18.15
CA ALA A 44 4.50 4.48 -17.57
C ALA A 44 4.74 2.99 -17.20
N GLN A 45 5.36 2.21 -18.09
CA GLN A 45 5.71 0.82 -17.81
C GLN A 45 6.68 0.69 -16.62
N THR A 46 7.62 1.62 -16.43
CA THR A 46 8.55 1.57 -15.30
C THR A 46 7.89 1.78 -13.94
N GLN A 47 6.73 2.46 -13.92
CA GLN A 47 5.94 2.76 -12.74
C GLN A 47 4.94 1.65 -12.38
N LEU A 48 4.72 0.68 -13.28
CA LEU A 48 3.85 -0.46 -12.98
C LEU A 48 4.48 -1.41 -11.94
N PRO A 49 3.65 -2.11 -11.15
CA PRO A 49 4.10 -3.19 -10.29
C PRO A 49 4.84 -4.27 -11.08
N LYS A 50 5.61 -5.12 -10.39
CA LYS A 50 6.32 -6.26 -11.01
C LYS A 50 5.36 -7.06 -11.89
N ASN A 51 5.64 -7.08 -13.18
CA ASN A 51 4.89 -7.80 -14.21
C ASN A 51 5.83 -8.73 -15.00
N VAL A 52 5.26 -9.54 -15.90
CA VAL A 52 6.00 -10.51 -16.73
C VAL A 52 6.76 -9.82 -17.88
N LEU A 53 6.37 -8.60 -18.22
CA LEU A 53 6.95 -7.82 -19.32
C LEU A 53 8.13 -6.97 -18.84
N SER A 54 9.35 -7.40 -19.13
CA SER A 54 10.56 -6.62 -18.89
C SER A 54 11.07 -5.95 -20.16
N LEU A 55 11.19 -4.62 -20.16
CA LEU A 55 11.74 -3.86 -21.27
C LEU A 55 13.29 -3.87 -21.24
N PRO A 56 13.95 -3.76 -22.41
CA PRO A 56 15.40 -3.62 -22.47
C PRO A 56 15.86 -2.37 -21.70
N GLY A 57 16.91 -2.51 -20.89
CA GLY A 57 17.48 -1.42 -20.09
C GLY A 57 16.65 -0.96 -18.89
N GLN A 58 15.43 -1.50 -18.68
CA GLN A 58 14.47 -1.00 -17.67
C GLN A 58 15.05 -0.94 -16.25
N LYS A 59 15.90 -1.90 -15.88
CA LYS A 59 16.57 -1.93 -14.56
C LYS A 59 17.47 -0.72 -14.33
N SER A 60 18.14 -0.24 -15.38
CA SER A 60 19.08 0.88 -15.31
C SER A 60 18.38 2.23 -15.37
N VAL A 61 17.26 2.35 -16.10
CA VAL A 61 16.52 3.62 -16.25
C VAL A 61 15.51 3.85 -15.13
N LYS A 62 15.01 2.78 -14.49
CA LYS A 62 13.99 2.85 -13.44
C LYS A 62 14.34 3.80 -12.28
N PRO A 63 15.55 3.83 -11.71
CA PRO A 63 15.88 4.75 -10.63
C PRO A 63 15.72 6.23 -11.04
N VAL A 64 16.17 6.58 -12.25
CA VAL A 64 16.08 7.95 -12.77
C VAL A 64 14.64 8.30 -13.12
N ALA A 65 13.93 7.40 -13.80
CA ALA A 65 12.53 7.62 -14.19
C ALA A 65 11.62 7.81 -12.97
N VAL A 66 11.78 6.99 -11.93
CA VAL A 66 10.99 7.09 -10.68
C VAL A 66 11.29 8.39 -9.93
N THR A 67 12.53 8.89 -9.99
CA THR A 67 12.94 10.13 -9.31
C THR A 67 12.45 11.39 -10.02
N VAL A 68 12.56 11.43 -11.36
CA VAL A 68 12.24 12.63 -12.16
C VAL A 68 10.75 12.72 -12.49
N THR A 69 10.06 11.59 -12.56
CA THR A 69 8.62 11.52 -12.81
C THR A 69 7.91 10.78 -11.67
N PRO A 70 7.79 11.39 -10.48
CA PRO A 70 7.03 10.79 -9.39
C PRO A 70 5.54 10.85 -9.73
N GLN A 71 5.08 9.97 -10.62
CA GLN A 71 3.66 9.76 -10.91
C GLN A 71 2.97 8.92 -9.82
N GLY A 72 3.67 8.60 -8.74
CA GLY A 72 3.19 7.73 -7.67
C GLY A 72 2.79 8.52 -6.44
N TRP A 73 1.48 8.65 -6.23
CA TRP A 73 0.89 8.72 -4.88
C TRP A 73 1.07 7.35 -4.23
N ALA A 74 2.31 6.89 -4.08
CA ALA A 74 2.63 5.71 -3.31
C ALA A 74 2.40 6.10 -1.86
N PHE A 75 1.12 6.12 -1.45
CA PHE A 75 0.75 6.04 -0.05
C PHE A 75 1.61 4.93 0.55
N PHE A 76 2.15 5.18 1.73
CA PHE A 76 3.00 4.28 2.52
C PHE A 76 2.21 3.03 2.96
N THR A 77 1.58 2.34 2.02
CA THR A 77 0.71 1.19 2.24
C THR A 77 1.57 -0.04 2.13
N LYS A 78 1.63 -0.79 3.22
CA LYS A 78 2.07 -2.18 3.28
C LYS A 78 1.57 -2.93 2.03
N SER A 79 2.43 -3.75 1.43
CA SER A 79 2.07 -4.56 0.26
C SER A 79 0.83 -5.40 0.55
N ALA A 80 -0.12 -5.43 -0.38
CA ALA A 80 -1.33 -6.27 -0.29
C ALA A 80 -1.03 -7.79 -0.33
N ARG A 81 0.24 -8.19 -0.50
CA ARG A 81 0.70 -9.59 -0.44
C ARG A 81 1.46 -9.91 0.85
N SER A 82 1.69 -8.92 1.70
CA SER A 82 2.41 -9.11 2.96
C SER A 82 1.56 -9.92 3.94
N PRO A 83 2.19 -10.73 4.81
CA PRO A 83 1.47 -11.44 5.85
C PRO A 83 0.76 -10.48 6.80
N GLU A 84 -0.42 -10.86 7.26
CA GLU A 84 -1.21 -10.21 8.29
C GLU A 84 -1.12 -11.03 9.59
N PHE A 85 -1.15 -10.34 10.73
CA PHE A 85 -1.13 -10.96 12.05
C PHE A 85 -2.52 -10.81 12.66
N GLU A 86 -3.21 -11.92 12.90
CA GLU A 86 -4.55 -11.94 13.45
C GLU A 86 -4.54 -12.59 14.84
N PRO A 87 -5.02 -11.89 15.89
CA PRO A 87 -5.11 -12.46 17.22
C PRO A 87 -6.38 -13.32 17.39
N PHE A 88 -6.23 -14.46 18.06
CA PHE A 88 -7.29 -15.36 18.47
C PHE A 88 -7.27 -15.55 19.99
N ARG A 89 -8.45 -15.60 20.61
CA ARG A 89 -8.62 -15.84 22.04
C ARG A 89 -9.18 -17.24 22.28
N TRP A 90 -8.70 -17.89 23.33
CA TRP A 90 -9.27 -19.14 23.81
C TRP A 90 -10.46 -18.88 24.74
N ASP A 91 -11.64 -19.42 24.41
CA ASP A 91 -12.85 -19.30 25.23
C ASP A 91 -13.03 -20.43 26.25
N GLY A 92 -12.11 -21.39 26.29
CA GLY A 92 -12.22 -22.62 27.08
C GLY A 92 -12.43 -23.88 26.23
N SER A 93 -12.99 -23.73 25.04
CA SER A 93 -13.37 -24.83 24.14
C SER A 93 -12.95 -24.62 22.69
N THR A 94 -12.99 -23.38 22.20
CA THR A 94 -12.69 -23.00 20.84
C THR A 94 -11.84 -21.73 20.79
N TRP A 95 -11.14 -21.58 19.66
CA TRP A 95 -10.44 -20.35 19.35
C TRP A 95 -11.37 -19.42 18.58
N THR A 96 -11.57 -18.21 19.08
CA THR A 96 -12.37 -17.17 18.42
C THR A 96 -11.49 -16.01 18.03
N SER A 97 -11.81 -15.33 16.91
CA SER A 97 -11.03 -14.15 16.51
C SER A 97 -11.19 -13.06 17.58
N ALA A 98 -10.06 -12.55 18.07
CA ALA A 98 -10.01 -11.42 18.98
C ALA A 98 -9.85 -10.09 18.22
N SER A 99 -9.86 -10.14 16.88
CA SER A 99 -9.71 -8.97 16.02
C SER A 99 -10.91 -8.04 16.15
N LEU A 100 -10.67 -6.76 16.44
CA LEU A 100 -11.71 -5.74 16.56
C LEU A 100 -12.18 -5.19 15.19
N GLY A 101 -11.65 -5.73 14.09
CA GLY A 101 -12.05 -5.37 12.73
C GLY A 101 -11.67 -3.93 12.33
N ARG A 102 -12.12 -3.46 11.16
CA ARG A 102 -11.71 -2.13 10.64
C ARG A 102 -12.58 -0.97 11.15
N HIS A 103 -13.67 -1.25 11.86
CA HIS A 103 -14.74 -0.28 12.16
C HIS A 103 -15.42 -0.56 13.50
N SER A 104 -14.69 -0.50 14.62
CA SER A 104 -15.37 -0.39 15.91
C SER A 104 -16.32 0.83 15.87
N GLU A 105 -17.60 0.58 16.05
CA GLU A 105 -18.67 1.59 16.19
C GLU A 105 -18.73 2.68 15.12
N HIS A 106 -18.80 2.34 13.83
CA HIS A 106 -18.95 3.31 12.73
C HIS A 106 -17.83 4.38 12.67
N GLY A 107 -16.70 4.15 13.35
CA GLY A 107 -15.58 5.08 13.42
C GLY A 107 -15.61 6.06 14.61
N PHE A 108 -16.60 5.94 15.51
CA PHE A 108 -16.60 6.66 16.79
C PHE A 108 -15.59 6.06 17.77
N ASP A 109 -15.42 4.74 17.73
CA ASP A 109 -14.39 4.03 18.48
C ASP A 109 -13.19 3.74 17.57
N ARG A 110 -11.99 4.07 18.07
CA ARG A 110 -10.71 3.89 17.37
C ARG A 110 -9.82 2.82 18.00
N VAL A 111 -10.33 2.05 18.96
CA VAL A 111 -9.61 0.95 19.62
C VAL A 111 -9.09 -0.08 18.61
N SER A 112 -9.81 -0.30 17.50
CA SER A 112 -9.34 -1.25 16.49
C SER A 112 -8.05 -0.82 15.78
N ARG A 113 -7.73 0.49 15.78
CA ARG A 113 -6.47 1.01 15.23
C ARG A 113 -5.28 0.80 16.17
N SER A 114 -5.50 0.73 17.49
CA SER A 114 -4.42 0.46 18.45
C SER A 114 -4.09 -1.05 18.51
N GLN A 115 -5.07 -1.93 18.29
CA GLN A 115 -4.86 -3.38 18.38
C GLN A 115 -3.76 -3.92 17.44
N GLY A 116 -3.58 -3.32 16.26
CA GLY A 116 -2.48 -3.70 15.37
C GLY A 116 -1.10 -3.40 15.96
N ILE A 117 -0.96 -2.27 16.67
CA ILE A 117 0.26 -1.88 17.38
C ILE A 117 0.46 -2.78 18.60
N GLU A 118 -0.61 -3.02 19.35
CA GLU A 118 -0.62 -3.94 20.50
C GLU A 118 -0.13 -5.34 20.12
N THR A 119 -0.67 -5.91 19.02
CA THR A 119 -0.23 -7.22 18.50
C THR A 119 1.26 -7.20 18.12
N ALA A 120 1.74 -6.12 17.50
CA ALA A 120 3.15 -5.98 17.14
C ALA A 120 4.06 -5.87 18.37
N LEU A 121 3.64 -5.16 19.42
CA LEU A 121 4.38 -5.04 20.67
C LEU A 121 4.46 -6.39 21.40
N LEU A 122 3.35 -7.13 21.45
CA LEU A 122 3.33 -8.48 22.04
C LEU A 122 4.25 -9.44 21.29
N LEU A 123 4.23 -9.43 19.95
CA LEU A 123 5.15 -10.23 19.14
C LEU A 123 6.61 -9.80 19.30
N HIS A 124 6.87 -8.50 19.49
CA HIS A 124 8.20 -7.98 19.75
C HIS A 124 8.73 -8.46 21.12
N GLU A 125 7.91 -8.37 22.16
CA GLU A 125 8.23 -8.84 23.51
C GLU A 125 8.40 -10.36 23.56
N ALA A 126 7.57 -11.10 22.82
CA ALA A 126 7.70 -12.55 22.66
C ALA A 126 9.04 -12.96 21.98
N GLY A 127 9.71 -12.03 21.29
CA GLY A 127 11.05 -12.21 20.74
C GLY A 127 11.19 -13.46 19.85
N LYS A 128 11.96 -14.44 20.31
CA LYS A 128 12.19 -15.73 19.63
C LYS A 128 11.18 -16.81 20.01
N ALA A 129 9.95 -16.43 20.33
CA ALA A 129 8.88 -17.37 20.62
C ALA A 129 8.76 -18.46 19.55
N THR A 130 8.44 -19.67 20.00
CA THR A 130 8.29 -20.83 19.13
C THR A 130 7.13 -20.60 18.16
N ARG A 131 7.44 -20.55 16.87
CA ARG A 131 6.44 -20.54 15.80
C ARG A 131 6.08 -21.98 15.46
N THR A 132 4.79 -22.30 15.49
CA THR A 132 4.27 -23.57 14.98
C THR A 132 3.83 -23.35 13.53
N ALA A 133 4.42 -24.09 12.59
CA ALA A 133 4.03 -24.05 11.19
C ALA A 133 2.64 -24.69 11.00
N CYS A 134 1.78 -24.03 10.22
CA CYS A 134 0.43 -24.49 9.97
C CYS A 134 0.30 -25.46 8.79
N GLU A 135 1.30 -25.56 7.91
CA GLU A 135 1.31 -26.48 6.75
C GLU A 135 0.02 -26.42 5.90
N LEU A 136 -0.54 -25.21 5.68
CA LEU A 136 -1.80 -25.01 4.94
C LEU A 136 -3.05 -25.62 5.62
N SER A 137 -2.96 -26.03 6.89
CA SER A 137 -4.13 -26.51 7.63
C SER A 137 -5.11 -25.38 7.97
N PRO A 138 -6.41 -25.69 8.15
CA PRO A 138 -7.39 -24.73 8.60
C PRO A 138 -6.99 -24.07 9.93
N VAL A 139 -7.39 -22.81 10.11
CA VAL A 139 -7.05 -21.97 11.29
C VAL A 139 -7.21 -22.73 12.61
N GLN A 140 -8.39 -23.34 12.82
CA GLN A 140 -8.70 -24.06 14.06
C GLN A 140 -7.80 -25.26 14.31
N GLU A 141 -7.41 -25.96 13.24
CA GLU A 141 -6.52 -27.11 13.35
C GLU A 141 -5.10 -26.67 13.70
N CYS A 142 -4.59 -25.62 13.05
CA CYS A 142 -3.28 -25.06 13.37
C CYS A 142 -3.20 -24.56 14.82
N LEU A 143 -4.24 -23.86 15.29
CA LEU A 143 -4.29 -23.36 16.66
C LEU A 143 -4.30 -24.50 17.70
N ARG A 144 -4.97 -25.63 17.42
CA ARG A 144 -4.94 -26.82 18.30
C ARG A 144 -3.57 -27.50 18.34
N LYS A 145 -2.77 -27.41 17.27
CA LYS A 145 -1.40 -27.95 17.21
C LYS A 145 -0.40 -27.08 17.98
N THR A 146 -0.70 -25.79 18.13
CA THR A 146 0.19 -24.83 18.79
C THR A 146 0.09 -24.98 20.32
N ARG A 147 1.11 -25.57 20.96
CA ARG A 147 1.08 -25.91 22.41
C ARG A 147 2.00 -25.07 23.27
N VAL A 148 3.10 -24.57 22.70
CA VAL A 148 4.14 -23.87 23.46
C VAL A 148 3.75 -22.41 23.62
N ALA A 149 3.34 -22.03 24.83
CA ALA A 149 3.00 -20.65 25.15
C ALA A 149 4.24 -19.87 25.62
N THR A 150 4.36 -18.63 25.16
CA THR A 150 5.37 -17.67 25.65
C THR A 150 4.68 -16.64 26.54
N ALA A 151 5.15 -16.49 27.78
CA ALA A 151 4.62 -15.48 28.69
C ALA A 151 5.09 -14.08 28.28
N VAL A 152 4.16 -13.14 28.18
CA VAL A 152 4.42 -11.73 27.80
C VAL A 152 3.51 -10.79 28.61
N THR A 153 3.92 -9.54 28.80
CA THR A 153 3.10 -8.54 29.51
C THR A 153 2.60 -7.46 28.56
N ASN A 154 1.30 -7.26 28.49
CA ASN A 154 0.73 -6.20 27.69
C ASN A 154 0.83 -4.86 28.43
N ARG A 155 1.76 -4.01 28.01
CA ARG A 155 2.01 -2.70 28.63
C ARG A 155 1.26 -1.55 27.96
N THR A 156 0.31 -1.85 27.07
CA THR A 156 -0.48 -0.82 26.42
C THR A 156 -1.46 -0.18 27.42
N PRO A 157 -1.75 1.13 27.34
CA PRO A 157 -2.57 1.82 28.34
C PRO A 157 -4.01 1.30 28.49
N ASP A 158 -4.54 0.67 27.45
CA ASP A 158 -5.89 0.08 27.40
C ASP A 158 -5.81 -1.25 26.63
N PRO A 159 -5.40 -2.35 27.29
CA PRO A 159 -5.07 -3.60 26.61
C PRO A 159 -6.33 -4.37 26.21
N THR A 160 -6.41 -4.76 24.95
CA THR A 160 -7.52 -5.56 24.38
C THR A 160 -7.18 -7.05 24.30
N LEU A 161 -5.89 -7.38 24.33
CA LEU A 161 -5.35 -8.74 24.21
C LEU A 161 -4.76 -9.19 25.55
N CYS A 162 -5.58 -9.87 26.35
CA CYS A 162 -5.23 -10.42 27.67
C CYS A 162 -5.56 -11.92 27.76
N GLY A 163 -4.82 -12.64 28.61
CA GLY A 163 -4.95 -14.07 28.83
C GLY A 163 -4.32 -14.91 27.73
N ARG A 164 -4.90 -16.09 27.46
CA ARG A 164 -4.38 -17.02 26.47
C ARG A 164 -4.74 -16.60 25.05
N ILE A 165 -3.77 -16.04 24.34
CA ILE A 165 -3.91 -15.48 23.00
C ILE A 165 -3.01 -16.23 22.03
N ALA A 166 -3.52 -16.57 20.85
CA ALA A 166 -2.71 -17.04 19.74
C ALA A 166 -2.67 -15.98 18.65
N VAL A 167 -1.48 -15.63 18.18
CA VAL A 167 -1.30 -14.72 17.04
C VAL A 167 -0.96 -15.55 15.82
N MET A 168 -1.85 -15.50 14.82
CA MET A 168 -1.69 -16.22 13.57
C MET A 168 -1.11 -15.32 12.50
N GLU A 169 -0.04 -15.78 11.85
CA GLU A 169 0.52 -15.19 10.65
C GLU A 169 -0.16 -15.82 9.43
N GLN A 170 -0.85 -14.99 8.65
CA GLN A 170 -1.61 -15.43 7.48
C GLN A 170 -1.23 -14.62 6.25
N LYS A 171 -1.12 -15.26 5.09
CA LYS A 171 -0.97 -14.56 3.81
C LYS A 171 -2.29 -14.48 3.06
N PRO A 172 -2.59 -13.38 2.38
CA PRO A 172 -3.76 -13.31 1.52
C PRO A 172 -3.60 -14.30 0.37
N THR A 173 -4.64 -15.10 0.14
CA THR A 173 -4.71 -16.07 -0.94
C THR A 173 -4.56 -15.33 -2.27
N PRO A 174 -3.52 -15.65 -3.08
CA PRO A 174 -3.37 -15.00 -4.37
C PRO A 174 -4.59 -15.20 -5.26
N PHE A 175 -4.96 -14.14 -5.96
CA PHE A 175 -6.17 -14.10 -6.78
C PHE A 175 -6.26 -15.24 -7.80
N ALA A 176 -5.10 -15.70 -8.31
CA ALA A 176 -5.01 -16.84 -9.23
C ALA A 176 -5.52 -18.17 -8.63
N TRP A 177 -5.63 -18.28 -7.31
CA TRP A 177 -6.02 -19.49 -6.59
C TRP A 177 -7.26 -19.29 -5.72
N ARG A 178 -8.00 -18.18 -5.89
CA ARG A 178 -9.17 -17.87 -5.05
C ARG A 178 -10.27 -18.95 -5.14
N ASP A 179 -10.36 -19.61 -6.28
CA ASP A 179 -11.39 -20.63 -6.55
C ASP A 179 -10.91 -22.04 -6.18
N LEU A 180 -9.63 -22.19 -5.84
CA LEU A 180 -8.99 -23.46 -5.47
C LEU A 180 -8.79 -23.61 -3.97
N LEU A 181 -8.76 -22.50 -3.23
CA LEU A 181 -8.61 -22.47 -1.79
C LEU A 181 -9.89 -21.92 -1.15
N PRO A 182 -10.41 -22.56 -0.10
CA PRO A 182 -11.69 -22.17 0.51
C PRO A 182 -11.60 -20.82 1.22
N ASP A 183 -10.42 -20.46 1.72
CA ASP A 183 -10.22 -19.27 2.54
C ASP A 183 -9.51 -18.16 1.76
N ALA A 184 -9.92 -16.92 2.01
CA ALA A 184 -9.28 -15.72 1.47
C ALA A 184 -7.87 -15.47 2.03
N ARG A 185 -7.50 -16.19 3.10
CA ARG A 185 -6.20 -16.12 3.75
C ARG A 185 -5.72 -17.52 4.09
N THR A 186 -4.44 -17.75 3.88
CA THR A 186 -3.78 -19.02 4.16
C THR A 186 -2.92 -18.90 5.43
N PRO A 187 -3.16 -19.73 6.46
CA PRO A 187 -2.31 -19.77 7.65
C PRO A 187 -0.90 -20.27 7.35
N GLU A 188 0.12 -19.54 7.78
CA GLU A 188 1.52 -19.96 7.67
C GLU A 188 2.08 -20.41 9.01
N ASN A 189 1.95 -19.57 10.03
CA ASN A 189 2.49 -19.84 11.37
C ASN A 189 1.50 -19.38 12.45
N ALA A 190 1.59 -20.00 13.61
CA ALA A 190 0.94 -19.53 14.83
C ALA A 190 1.95 -19.41 15.98
N VAL A 191 1.76 -18.38 16.81
CA VAL A 191 2.49 -18.17 18.05
C VAL A 191 1.49 -18.12 19.19
N LEU A 192 1.68 -18.95 20.21
CA LEU A 192 0.84 -18.96 21.40
C LEU A 192 1.48 -18.10 22.50
N LEU A 193 0.70 -17.21 23.07
CA LEU A 193 1.08 -16.25 24.09
C LEU A 193 0.21 -16.42 25.33
N ASP A 194 0.83 -16.29 26.49
CA ASP A 194 0.13 -16.12 27.76
C ASP A 194 0.34 -14.68 28.22
N VAL A 195 -0.70 -13.86 28.04
CA VAL A 195 -0.59 -12.40 28.12
C VAL A 195 -1.12 -11.90 29.46
N SER A 196 -0.23 -11.32 30.27
CA SER A 196 -0.63 -10.63 31.49
C SER A 196 -0.99 -9.18 31.19
N CYS A 197 -2.17 -8.77 31.64
CA CYS A 197 -2.64 -7.40 31.82
C CYS A 197 -3.01 -7.28 33.31
#